data_AF-A0A520ZJX2-F1
#
_entry.id   AF-A0A520ZJX2-F1
#
_cell.length_a   1.000
_cell.length_b   1.000
_cell.length_c   1.000
_cell.angle_alpha   90.00
_cell.angle_beta   90.00
_cell.angle_gamma   90.00
#
_symmetry.space_group_name_H-M   'P 1'
#
loop_
_entity.id
_entity.type
_entity.pdbx_description
1 polymer ?
#
loop_
_entity_poly.entity_id
_entity_poly.type
_entity_poly.pdbx_seq_one_letter_code
_entity_poly.pdbx_strand_id
1 'polypeptide(L)' 'MGRVALVTGGSRGIGEAISKALKAAGCEVAATYAGNDEKAAAFTAETGIKTYKWNVADYDASAAGIAQVEADLG' A
#
# COMPACT_ATOMS: atom_id res chain seq x y z
N MET A 1 12.71 -13.99 4.51
CA MET A 1 12.59 -12.56 4.14
C MET A 1 11.77 -12.50 2.87
N GLY A 2 10.50 -12.11 2.99
CA GLY A 2 9.65 -11.84 1.84
C GLY A 2 10.10 -10.54 1.17
N ARG A 3 9.80 -10.36 -0.13
CA ARG A 3 10.02 -9.07 -0.78
C ARG A 3 8.93 -8.10 -0.33
N VAL A 4 9.29 -6.84 -0.10
CA VAL A 4 8.33 -5.76 0.13
C VAL A 4 7.86 -5.24 -1.23
N ALA A 5 6.55 -5.11 -1.40
CA ALA A 5 5.93 -4.59 -2.61
C ALA A 5 5.04 -3.38 -2.29
N LEU A 6 5.44 -2.22 -2.79
CA LEU A 6 4.68 -0.98 -2.70
C LEU A 6 3.76 -0.84 -3.92
N VAL A 7 2.44 -0.78 -3.68
CA VAL A 7 1.42 -0.66 -4.71
C VAL A 7 0.74 0.70 -4.62
N THR A 8 1.05 1.58 -5.57
CA THR A 8 0.41 2.91 -5.64
C THR A 8 -1.04 2.79 -6.10
N GLY A 9 -1.98 3.43 -5.40
CA GLY A 9 -3.42 3.27 -5.68
C GLY A 9 -3.94 1.86 -5.37
N GLY A 10 -3.28 1.14 -4.46
CA GLY A 10 -3.56 -0.26 -4.12
C GLY A 10 -4.88 -0.50 -3.40
N SER A 11 -5.61 0.54 -3.00
CA SER A 11 -6.82 0.43 -2.18
C SER A 11 -8.12 0.15 -2.96
N ARG A 12 -8.08 0.06 -4.30
CA ARG A 12 -9.28 -0.26 -5.12
C ARG A 12 -8.96 -0.85 -6.49
N GLY A 13 -9.96 -1.52 -7.08
CA GLY A 13 -9.96 -1.92 -8.49
C GLY A 13 -8.76 -2.82 -8.83
N ILE A 14 -7.99 -2.44 -9.85
CA ILE A 14 -6.81 -3.20 -10.28
C ILE A 14 -5.72 -3.21 -9.19
N GLY A 15 -5.50 -2.08 -8.52
CA GLY A 15 -4.49 -1.98 -7.46
C GLY A 15 -4.79 -2.91 -6.28
N GLU A 16 -6.07 -3.06 -5.93
CA GLU A 16 -6.51 -4.01 -4.91
C GLU A 16 -6.24 -5.45 -5.33
N ALA A 17 -6.61 -5.82 -6.56
CA ALA A 17 -6.40 -7.17 -7.08
C ALA A 17 -4.90 -7.53 -7.10
N ILE A 18 -4.04 -6.60 -7.52
CA ILE A 18 -2.58 -6.78 -7.51
C ILE A 18 -2.07 -6.93 -6.07
N SER A 19 -2.53 -6.08 -5.15
CA SER A 19 -2.09 -6.14 -3.74
C SER A 19 -2.47 -7.48 -3.09
N LYS A 20 -3.68 -7.98 -3.35
CA LYS A 20 -4.13 -9.31 -2.90
C LYS A 20 -3.27 -10.43 -3.51
N ALA A 21 -2.99 -10.36 -4.81
CA ALA A 21 -2.17 -11.36 -5.50
C ALA A 21 -0.71 -11.39 -4.98
N LEU A 22 -0.10 -10.23 -4.74
CA LEU A 22 1.26 -10.12 -4.20
C LEU A 22 1.33 -10.68 -2.77
N LYS A 23 0.33 -10.39 -1.94
CA LYS A 23 0.23 -10.97 -0.60
C LYS A 23 0.09 -12.49 -0.67
N ALA A 24 -0.75 -13.00 -1.56
CA ALA A 24 -0.90 -14.45 -1.79
C ALA A 24 0.39 -15.10 -2.31
N ALA A 25 1.23 -14.36 -3.04
CA ALA A 25 2.56 -14.79 -3.48
C ALA A 25 3.62 -14.74 -2.37
N GLY A 26 3.26 -14.35 -1.13
CA GLY A 26 4.16 -14.32 0.02
C GLY A 26 5.01 -13.05 0.13
N CYS A 27 4.62 -11.96 -0.55
CA CYS A 27 5.25 -10.65 -0.40
C CYS A 27 4.60 -9.87 0.76
N GLU A 28 5.38 -9.01 1.42
CA GLU A 28 4.84 -7.97 2.30
C GLU A 28 4.36 -6.81 1.43
N VAL A 29 3.09 -6.43 1.57
CA VAL A 29 2.48 -5.44 0.68
C VAL A 29 2.17 -4.16 1.45
N ALA A 30 2.52 -3.03 0.86
CA ALA A 30 2.10 -1.70 1.26
C ALA A 30 1.24 -1.09 0.15
N ALA A 31 0.04 -0.62 0.46
CA ALA A 31 -0.85 0.01 -0.52
C ALA A 31 -0.95 1.51 -0.26
N THR A 32 -0.83 2.34 -1.29
CA THR A 32 -0.92 3.81 -1.15
C THR A 32 -2.26 4.32 -1.67
N TYR A 33 -2.76 5.42 -1.09
CA TYR A 33 -3.96 6.11 -1.55
C TYR A 33 -3.89 7.62 -1.32
N ALA A 34 -4.61 8.39 -2.13
CA ALA A 34 -4.57 9.86 -2.07
C ALA A 34 -5.68 10.47 -1.18
N GLY A 35 -6.89 9.90 -1.15
CA GLY A 35 -7.99 10.55 -0.42
C GLY A 35 -9.28 9.76 -0.19
N ASN A 36 -9.27 8.44 -0.38
CA ASN A 36 -10.46 7.61 -0.13
C ASN A 36 -10.22 6.69 1.08
N ASP A 37 -10.26 7.29 2.26
CA ASP A 37 -9.97 6.64 3.54
C ASP A 37 -10.93 5.48 3.84
N GLU A 38 -12.21 5.60 3.49
CA GLU A 38 -13.20 4.53 3.67
C GLU A 38 -12.81 3.26 2.90
N LYS A 39 -12.42 3.40 1.63
CA LYS A 39 -11.96 2.24 0.83
C LYS A 39 -10.64 1.69 1.33
N ALA A 40 -9.71 2.55 1.75
CA ALA A 40 -8.44 2.11 2.31
C ALA A 40 -8.62 1.33 3.62
N ALA A 41 -9.53 1.78 4.49
CA ALA A 41 -9.88 1.10 5.72
C ALA A 41 -10.55 -0.25 5.46
N ALA A 42 -11.54 -0.30 4.54
CA ALA A 42 -12.18 -1.55 4.14
C ALA A 42 -11.18 -2.55 3.54
N PHE A 43 -10.30 -2.09 2.66
CA PHE A 43 -9.23 -2.90 2.07
C PHE A 43 -8.27 -3.44 3.13
N THR A 44 -7.86 -2.61 4.09
CA THR A 44 -6.99 -3.00 5.20
C THR A 44 -7.67 -4.04 6.09
N ALA A 45 -8.95 -3.86 6.40
CA ALA A 45 -9.73 -4.79 7.22
C ALA A 45 -9.94 -6.15 6.52
N GLU A 46 -10.20 -6.14 5.21
CA GLU A 46 -10.47 -7.36 4.44
C GLU A 46 -9.19 -8.16 4.15
N THR A 47 -8.09 -7.46 3.84
CA THR A 47 -6.85 -8.11 3.39
C THR A 47 -5.78 -8.20 4.46
N GLY A 48 -5.82 -7.34 5.49
CA GLY A 48 -4.74 -7.14 6.44
C GLY A 48 -3.48 -6.51 5.82
N ILE A 49 -3.61 -5.80 4.69
CA ILE A 49 -2.51 -5.06 4.04
C ILE A 49 -2.50 -3.63 4.59
N LYS A 50 -1.33 -3.13 4.98
CA LYS A 50 -1.20 -1.76 5.48
C LYS A 50 -1.42 -0.76 4.36
N THR A 51 -2.24 0.26 4.64
CA THR A 51 -2.50 1.36 3.71
C THR A 51 -1.87 2.65 4.20
N TYR A 52 -1.29 3.41 3.27
CA TYR A 52 -0.59 4.66 3.56
C TYR A 52 -1.17 5.79 2.71
N LYS A 53 -1.39 6.95 3.34
CA LYS A 53 -2.00 8.10 2.71
C LYS A 53 -0.94 9.10 2.29
N TRP A 54 -0.77 9.28 0.97
CA TRP A 54 0.00 10.39 0.43
C TRP A 54 -0.38 10.67 -1.03
N ASN A 55 -0.03 11.87 -1.49
CA ASN A 55 -0.14 12.21 -2.90
C ASN A 55 1.10 11.72 -3.66
N VAL A 56 0.95 10.71 -4.51
CA VAL A 56 2.05 10.17 -5.33
C VAL A 56 2.59 11.16 -6.36
N ALA A 57 1.86 12.24 -6.66
CA ALA A 57 2.33 13.32 -7.53
C ALA A 57 3.21 14.34 -6.78
N ASP A 58 3.30 14.25 -5.45
CA ASP A 58 4.17 15.08 -4.62
C ASP A 58 5.45 14.31 -4.29
N TYR A 59 6.59 14.90 -4.63
CA TYR A 59 7.89 14.24 -4.50
C TYR A 59 8.25 14.03 -3.03
N ASP A 60 8.14 15.07 -2.21
CA ASP A 60 8.48 15.02 -0.78
C ASP A 60 7.57 14.05 -0.02
N ALA A 61 6.27 14.06 -0.31
CA ALA A 61 5.33 13.12 0.28
C ALA A 61 5.61 11.67 -0.14
N SER A 62 6.03 11.45 -1.39
CA SER A 62 6.42 10.11 -1.86
C SER A 62 7.71 9.64 -1.20
N ALA A 63 8.71 10.50 -1.05
CA ALA A 63 9.95 10.19 -0.37
C ALA A 63 9.71 9.84 1.12
N ALA A 64 8.93 10.67 1.82
CA ALA A 64 8.55 10.41 3.21
C ALA A 64 7.70 9.13 3.36
N GLY A 65 6.77 8.91 2.44
CA GLY A 65 5.93 7.71 2.42
C GLY A 65 6.72 6.42 2.20
N ILE A 66 7.69 6.44 1.28
CA ILE A 66 8.58 5.29 1.04
C ILE A 66 9.43 5.01 2.28
N ALA A 67 10.05 6.03 2.87
CA ALA A 67 10.83 5.86 4.10
C ALA A 67 10.01 5.27 5.25
N GLN A 68 8.73 5.67 5.36
CA GLN A 68 7.82 5.11 6.35
C GLN A 68 7.48 3.64 6.07
N VAL A 69 7.35 3.25 4.80
CA VAL A 69 7.11 1.86 4.38
C VAL A 69 8.33 0.99 4.64
N GLU A 70 9.53 1.46 4.31
CA GLU A 70 10.79 0.76 4.61
C GLU A 70 10.96 0.58 6.13
N ALA A 71 10.70 1.61 6.94
CA ALA A 71 10.79 1.50 8.40
C ALA A 71 9.81 0.49 9.02
N ASP A 72 8.66 0.27 8.37
CA ASP A 72 7.55 -0.51 8.92
C ASP A 72 7.48 -1.95 8.36
N LEU A 73 8.05 -2.20 7.17
CA LEU A 73 8.06 -3.50 6.48
C LEU A 73 9.48 -4.05 6.16
N GLY A 74 10.55 -3.25 6.26
CA GLY A 74 11.93 -3.72 6.17
C GLY A 74 12.81 -3.00 5.14
#